data_AF-A0A0S7XC10-F1
#
_entry.id   AF-A0A0S7XC10-F1
#
_cell.length_a   1.000
_cell.length_b   1.000
_cell.length_c   1.000
_cell.angle_alpha   90.00
_cell.angle_beta   90.00
_cell.angle_gamma   90.00
#
_symmetry.space_group_name_H-M   'P 1'
#
loop_
_entity.id
_entity.type
_entity.pdbx_description
1 polymer ?
#
loop_
_entity_poly.entity_id
_entity_poly.type
_entity_poly.pdbx_seq_one_letter_code
_entity_poly.pdbx_strand_id
1 'polypeptide(L)'
;MPEAAFAGEGEEPGAAGFPLGAEEEDPRTLARALVSDILFYNRKERDEGLAEDKILAYLGKEIARSWEIYKERIGIEKAIETDHFREAVNEILADGKKIL
;
A
#
# COMPACT_ATOMS: atom_id res chain seq x y z
N MET A 1 -28.79 19.82 -25.89
CA MET A 1 -27.77 19.26 -26.80
C MET A 1 -26.63 18.77 -25.95
N PRO A 2 -26.12 17.55 -26.18
CA PRO A 2 -25.19 16.88 -25.27
C PRO A 2 -23.73 17.21 -25.62
N GLU A 3 -22.91 17.48 -24.60
CA GLU A 3 -21.47 17.27 -24.68
C GLU A 3 -21.04 16.30 -23.58
N ALA A 4 -20.59 15.15 -24.03
CA ALA A 4 -19.89 14.18 -23.24
C ALA A 4 -18.44 14.65 -23.06
N ALA A 5 -17.95 14.65 -21.82
CA ALA A 5 -16.56 14.40 -21.47
C ALA A 5 -16.42 14.41 -19.94
N PHE A 6 -16.58 13.26 -19.30
CA PHE A 6 -15.91 13.02 -18.02
C PHE A 6 -14.72 12.08 -18.30
N ALA A 7 -13.74 12.62 -19.02
CA ALA A 7 -12.38 12.13 -18.95
C ALA A 7 -11.77 12.72 -17.68
N GLY A 8 -12.08 12.09 -16.54
CA GLY A 8 -11.32 12.30 -15.32
C GLY A 8 -10.07 11.44 -15.40
N GLU A 9 -9.03 11.94 -16.07
CA GLU A 9 -7.66 11.55 -15.77
C GLU A 9 -7.38 11.96 -14.32
N GLY A 10 -7.74 11.09 -13.38
CA GLY A 10 -7.25 11.13 -12.03
C GLY A 10 -5.92 10.40 -12.02
N GLU A 11 -4.83 11.12 -12.24
CA GLU A 11 -3.54 10.70 -11.71
C GLU A 11 -3.67 10.81 -10.17
N GLU A 12 -4.24 9.76 -9.57
CA GLU A 12 -4.50 9.73 -8.14
C GLU A 12 -3.17 9.64 -7.39
N PRO A 13 -2.87 10.54 -6.45
CA PRO A 13 -1.67 10.47 -5.65
C PRO A 13 -1.81 9.34 -4.62
N GLY A 14 -1.59 8.09 -5.08
CA GLY A 14 -1.52 6.90 -4.24
C GLY A 14 -0.07 6.44 -4.09
N ALA A 15 0.36 6.29 -2.83
CA ALA A 15 1.62 5.72 -2.32
C ALA A 15 2.83 6.64 -2.09
N ALA A 16 2.78 7.96 -2.36
CA ALA A 16 3.95 8.83 -2.14
C ALA A 16 3.60 10.25 -1.64
N GLY A 17 2.96 10.34 -0.48
CA GLY A 17 2.64 11.61 0.19
C GLY A 17 3.37 11.90 1.52
N PHE A 18 4.13 10.94 2.07
CA PHE A 18 4.80 11.13 3.35
C PHE A 18 6.27 11.56 3.18
N PRO A 19 6.67 12.75 3.68
CA PRO A 19 8.09 13.09 3.80
C PRO A 19 8.70 12.23 4.90
N LEU A 20 9.30 11.10 4.52
CA LEU A 20 10.10 10.26 5.41
C LEU A 20 11.52 10.83 5.44
N GLY A 21 11.96 11.23 6.64
CA GLY A 21 13.23 11.91 6.89
C GLY A 21 14.45 11.03 6.60
N ALA A 22 15.54 11.65 6.16
CA ALA A 22 16.73 11.05 5.57
C ALA A 22 17.71 10.34 6.54
N GLU A 23 17.23 9.77 7.65
CA GLU A 23 18.06 8.97 8.56
C GLU A 23 17.63 7.51 8.48
N GLU A 24 18.60 6.59 8.31
CA GLU A 24 18.44 5.14 8.07
C GLU A 24 17.05 4.59 8.42
N GLU A 25 16.16 4.54 7.41
CA GLU A 25 14.77 4.18 7.62
C GLU A 25 14.70 2.71 8.06
N ASP A 26 14.28 2.49 9.31
CA ASP A 26 14.06 1.15 9.85
C ASP A 26 13.06 0.40 8.94
N PRO A 27 13.43 -0.79 8.43
CA PRO A 27 12.65 -1.50 7.41
C PRO A 27 11.25 -1.87 7.91
N ARG A 28 11.06 -2.04 9.22
CA ARG A 28 9.74 -2.28 9.80
C ARG A 28 8.91 -1.00 9.83
N THR A 29 9.52 0.12 10.19
CA THR A 29 8.86 1.43 10.23
C THR A 29 8.43 1.88 8.85
N LEU A 30 9.30 1.76 7.84
CA LEU A 30 8.98 2.07 6.46
C LEU A 30 7.85 1.19 5.92
N ALA A 31 7.89 -0.11 6.17
CA ALA A 31 6.82 -1.03 5.77
C ALA A 31 5.45 -0.59 6.34
N ARG A 32 5.39 -0.28 7.64
CA ARG A 32 4.15 0.19 8.28
C ARG A 32 3.69 1.54 7.73
N ALA A 33 4.62 2.45 7.44
CA ALA A 33 4.29 3.74 6.87
C ALA A 33 3.64 3.60 5.49
N LEU A 34 4.26 2.82 4.59
CA LEU A 34 3.74 2.56 3.25
C LEU A 34 2.38 1.86 3.27
N VAL A 35 2.20 0.87 4.14
CA VAL A 35 0.91 0.16 4.25
C VAL A 35 -0.17 1.04 4.91
N SER A 36 0.20 1.90 5.85
CA SER A 36 -0.73 2.87 6.44
C SER A 36 -1.18 3.91 5.42
N ASP A 37 -0.33 4.29 4.48
CA ASP A 37 -0.68 5.17 3.34
C ASP A 37 -1.76 4.51 2.47
N ILE A 38 -1.58 3.25 2.10
CA ILE A 38 -2.61 2.46 1.38
C ILE A 38 -3.93 2.47 2.15
N LEU A 39 -3.91 2.21 3.47
CA LEU A 39 -5.14 2.23 4.27
C LEU A 39 -5.80 3.62 4.29
N PHE A 40 -4.99 4.67 4.35
CA PHE A 40 -5.49 6.04 4.43
C PHE A 40 -6.23 6.45 3.15
N TYR A 41 -5.64 6.15 1.99
CA TYR A 41 -6.21 6.50 0.69
C TYR A 41 -7.27 5.51 0.18
N ASN A 42 -7.15 4.22 0.50
CA ASN A 42 -8.04 3.17 0.01
C ASN A 42 -8.93 2.59 1.12
N ARG A 43 -9.32 3.41 2.11
CA ARG A 43 -10.13 2.93 3.26
C ARG A 43 -11.40 2.23 2.80
N LYS A 44 -12.06 2.76 1.76
CA LYS A 44 -13.30 2.20 1.24
C LYS A 44 -13.05 0.84 0.57
N GLU A 45 -12.11 0.77 -0.37
CA GLU A 45 -11.73 -0.49 -1.01
C GLU A 45 -11.21 -1.55 -0.02
N ARG A 46 -10.54 -1.12 1.07
CA ARG A 46 -10.14 -2.02 2.16
C ARG A 46 -11.33 -2.63 2.86
N ASP A 47 -12.34 -1.83 3.21
CA ASP A 47 -13.53 -2.30 3.92
C ASP A 47 -14.37 -3.24 3.05
N GLU A 48 -14.57 -2.89 1.77
CA GLU A 48 -15.22 -3.76 0.78
C GLU A 48 -14.42 -5.06 0.58
N GLY A 49 -13.10 -4.96 0.44
CA GLY A 49 -12.21 -6.11 0.32
C GLY A 49 -12.21 -7.02 1.56
N LEU A 50 -12.42 -6.48 2.76
CA LEU A 50 -12.58 -7.28 3.98
C LEU A 50 -13.93 -7.96 4.06
N ALA A 51 -15.01 -7.26 3.69
CA ALA A 51 -16.36 -7.80 3.69
C ALA A 51 -16.50 -8.98 2.71
N GLU A 52 -15.77 -8.94 1.59
CA GLU A 52 -15.76 -10.00 0.60
C GLU A 52 -14.62 -11.03 0.76
N ASP A 53 -13.74 -10.87 1.75
CA ASP A 53 -12.46 -11.60 1.87
C ASP A 53 -11.61 -11.57 0.57
N LYS A 54 -11.65 -10.43 -0.15
CA LYS A 54 -10.96 -10.18 -1.43
C LYS A 54 -9.99 -9.00 -1.39
N ILE A 55 -9.34 -8.73 -0.25
CA ILE A 55 -8.39 -7.60 -0.10
C ILE A 55 -7.39 -7.51 -1.26
N LEU A 56 -6.82 -8.64 -1.70
CA LEU A 56 -5.84 -8.65 -2.79
C LEU A 56 -6.44 -8.23 -4.14
N ALA A 57 -7.73 -8.46 -4.37
CA ALA A 57 -8.39 -8.03 -5.61
C ALA A 57 -8.58 -6.50 -5.64
N TYR A 58 -8.82 -5.90 -4.47
CA TYR A 58 -9.09 -4.47 -4.34
C TYR A 58 -7.80 -3.64 -4.16
N LEU A 59 -6.89 -4.09 -3.31
CA LEU A 59 -5.68 -3.34 -2.93
C LEU A 59 -4.40 -3.92 -3.53
N GLY A 60 -4.46 -5.01 -4.29
CA GLY A 60 -3.25 -5.68 -4.81
C GLY A 60 -2.35 -4.77 -5.65
N LYS A 61 -2.94 -3.84 -6.41
CA LYS A 61 -2.19 -2.85 -7.20
C LYS A 61 -1.41 -1.87 -6.32
N GLU A 62 -2.04 -1.36 -5.27
CA GLU A 62 -1.42 -0.42 -4.32
C GLU A 62 -0.35 -1.13 -3.47
N ILE A 63 -0.64 -2.36 -3.02
CA ILE A 63 0.33 -3.21 -2.30
C ILE A 63 1.57 -3.47 -3.17
N ALA A 64 1.38 -3.81 -4.45
CA ALA A 64 2.50 -4.03 -5.38
C ALA A 64 3.32 -2.76 -5.61
N ARG A 65 2.68 -1.60 -5.79
CA ARG A 65 3.39 -0.31 -5.94
C ARG A 65 4.21 0.02 -4.69
N SER A 66 3.62 -0.09 -3.51
CA SER A 66 4.31 0.16 -2.24
C SER A 66 5.43 -0.84 -1.98
N TRP A 67 5.30 -2.08 -2.46
CA TRP A 67 6.38 -3.07 -2.39
C TRP A 67 7.59 -2.67 -3.25
N GLU A 68 7.39 -2.13 -4.45
CA GLU A 68 8.49 -1.62 -5.28
C GLU A 68 9.21 -0.46 -4.58
N ILE A 69 8.45 0.49 -4.01
CA ILE A 69 9.01 1.63 -3.27
C ILE A 69 9.80 1.14 -2.04
N TYR A 70 9.26 0.17 -1.31
CA TYR A 70 9.92 -0.44 -0.16
C TYR A 70 11.29 -1.01 -0.55
N LYS A 71 11.34 -1.84 -1.60
CA LYS A 71 12.58 -2.42 -2.11
C LYS A 71 13.59 -1.37 -2.56
N GLU A 72 13.12 -0.31 -3.22
CA GLU A 72 14.00 0.77 -3.70
C GLU A 72 14.67 1.51 -2.53
N ARG A 73 13.96 1.66 -1.41
CA ARG A 73 14.44 2.39 -0.23
C ARG A 73 15.41 1.60 0.64
N ILE A 74 15.11 0.34 0.94
CA ILE A 74 15.93 -0.47 1.85
C ILE A 74 16.86 -1.47 1.15
N GLY A 75 16.77 -1.55 -0.18
CA GLY A 75 17.48 -2.54 -0.99
C GLY A 75 16.73 -3.86 -1.08
N ILE A 76 16.76 -4.47 -2.28
CA ILE A 76 16.05 -5.72 -2.57
C ILE A 76 16.49 -6.84 -1.64
N GLU A 77 17.79 -6.97 -1.35
CA GLU A 77 18.34 -8.03 -0.49
C GLU A 77 17.75 -7.98 0.94
N LYS A 78 17.65 -6.78 1.52
CA LYS A 78 17.07 -6.58 2.85
C LYS A 78 15.55 -6.75 2.85
N ALA A 79 14.89 -6.36 1.75
CA ALA A 79 13.46 -6.50 1.59
C ALA A 79 13.02 -7.97 1.47
N ILE A 80 13.77 -8.80 0.74
CA ILE A 80 13.45 -10.23 0.61
C ILE A 80 13.84 -11.06 1.84
N GLU A 81 14.83 -10.60 2.62
CA GLU A 81 15.28 -11.28 3.84
C GLU A 81 14.29 -11.11 5.01
N THR A 82 13.47 -10.04 4.99
CA THR A 82 12.57 -9.70 6.08
C THR A 82 11.10 -9.76 5.67
N ASP A 83 10.23 -10.30 6.53
CA ASP A 83 8.79 -10.34 6.30
C ASP A 83 8.06 -9.03 6.69
N HIS A 84 8.79 -7.96 7.04
CA HIS A 84 8.21 -6.75 7.63
C HIS A 84 7.08 -6.11 6.81
N PHE A 85 7.22 -6.07 5.49
CA PHE A 85 6.18 -5.55 4.59
C PHE A 85 4.94 -6.43 4.60
N ARG A 86 5.14 -7.75 4.50
CA ARG A 86 4.07 -8.74 4.55
C ARG A 86 3.33 -8.71 5.89
N GLU A 87 4.05 -8.63 6.99
CA GLU A 87 3.49 -8.48 8.33
C GLU A 87 2.65 -7.21 8.44
N ALA A 88 3.17 -6.07 7.96
CA ALA A 88 2.44 -4.81 7.95
C ALA A 88 1.13 -4.91 7.14
N VAL A 89 1.15 -5.52 5.96
CA VAL A 89 -0.07 -5.75 5.14
C VAL A 89 -1.09 -6.59 5.91
N ASN A 90 -0.66 -7.70 6.49
CA ASN A 90 -1.54 -8.59 7.25
C ASN A 90 -2.14 -7.87 8.47
N GLU A 91 -1.32 -7.13 9.24
CA GLU A 91 -1.78 -6.43 10.44
C GLU A 91 -2.70 -5.25 10.13
N ILE A 92 -2.36 -4.42 9.14
CA ILE A 92 -3.03 -3.13 8.90
C ILE A 92 -4.20 -3.28 7.92
N LEU A 93 -3.98 -3.93 6.77
CA LEU A 93 -5.02 -4.06 5.75
C LEU A 93 -5.97 -5.20 6.07
N ALA A 94 -5.47 -6.31 6.60
CA ALA A 94 -6.25 -7.53 6.81
C ALA A 94 -6.68 -7.80 8.26
N ASP A 95 -6.54 -6.83 9.17
CA ASP A 95 -6.96 -6.95 10.57
C ASP A 95 -6.27 -8.12 11.30
N GLY A 96 -5.01 -8.39 10.95
CA GLY A 96 -4.21 -9.51 11.45
C GLY A 96 -4.44 -10.84 10.73
N LYS A 97 -5.34 -10.92 9.75
CA LYS A 97 -5.49 -12.11 8.90
C LYS A 97 -4.28 -12.26 7.97
N LYS A 98 -3.78 -13.49 7.80
CA LYS A 98 -2.72 -13.79 6.84
C LYS A 98 -3.31 -13.88 5.43
N ILE A 99 -3.10 -12.85 4.62
CA ILE A 99 -3.57 -12.78 3.22
C ILE A 99 -2.43 -12.88 2.20
N LEU A 100 -1.21 -12.59 2.64
CA LEU A 100 0.04 -12.77 1.89
C LEU A 100 0.84 -13.93 2.48
#